data_AF-V5G5T2-F1
#
_entry.id   AF-V5G5T2-F1
#
_cell.length_a   1.000
_cell.length_b   1.000
_cell.length_c   1.000
_cell.angle_alpha   90.00
_cell.angle_beta   90.00
_cell.angle_gamma   90.00
#
_symmetry.space_group_name_H-M   'P 1'
#
loop_
_entity.id
_entity.type
_entity.pdbx_description
1 polymer ?
#
loop_
_entity_poly.entity_id
_entity_poly.type
_entity_poly.pdbx_seq_one_letter_code
_entity_poly.pdbx_strand_id
1 'polypeptide(L)'
;MSRTEVDRAESVDEQDPHRTDGDKKQKSRRPANTAFRQQRLKAWQPILTPKSVLPLFFIIGTIFAPLGGVLLWASSQVQEIVIDYSDCKTQAPLTTNSPIPDKVQATFKSTKQTQPPSWQRRVVDRPGLKNTTVCSLLFEIPNDLPAPVFLYYRLTNFYQN
;
A
#
# COMPACT_ATOMS: atom_id res chain seq x y z
N MET A 1 -12.14 -15.66 -63.33
CA MET A 1 -12.13 -15.30 -61.89
C MET A 1 -10.70 -15.00 -61.50
N SER A 2 -10.49 -13.76 -61.05
CA SER A 2 -9.19 -13.20 -60.70
C SER A 2 -8.54 -13.97 -59.56
N ARG A 3 -7.26 -14.30 -59.68
CA ARG A 3 -6.50 -14.94 -58.60
C ARG A 3 -5.56 -13.89 -58.03
N THR A 4 -5.88 -13.47 -56.82
CA THR A 4 -5.20 -12.44 -56.03
C THR A 4 -3.73 -12.79 -55.84
N GLU A 5 -2.86 -11.87 -56.22
CA GLU A 5 -1.43 -11.89 -55.94
C GLU A 5 -1.24 -11.60 -54.45
N VAL A 6 -0.75 -12.59 -53.71
CA VAL A 6 -0.39 -12.42 -52.29
C VAL A 6 1.06 -11.95 -52.28
N ASP A 7 1.24 -10.64 -52.11
CA ASP A 7 2.53 -10.03 -51.84
C ASP A 7 3.12 -10.69 -50.60
N ARG A 8 4.18 -11.47 -50.82
CA ARG A 8 4.85 -12.25 -49.79
C ARG A 8 5.73 -11.28 -49.02
N ALA A 9 5.40 -11.07 -47.73
CA ALA A 9 6.21 -10.32 -46.78
C ALA A 9 7.71 -10.63 -46.96
N GLU A 10 8.47 -9.59 -47.33
CA GLU A 10 9.92 -9.60 -47.38
C GLU A 10 10.46 -10.10 -46.04
N SER A 11 11.40 -11.03 -46.12
CA SER A 11 12.00 -11.61 -44.93
C SER A 11 12.91 -10.58 -44.27
N VAL A 12 12.69 -10.32 -42.98
CA VAL A 12 13.55 -9.52 -42.07
C VAL A 12 15.04 -9.94 -42.09
N ASP A 13 15.38 -11.07 -42.73
CA ASP A 13 16.74 -11.55 -43.03
C ASP A 13 17.57 -10.59 -43.93
N GLU A 14 16.94 -9.59 -44.57
CA GLU A 14 17.61 -8.57 -45.41
C GLU A 14 18.09 -7.33 -44.64
N GLN A 15 17.73 -7.16 -43.36
CA GLN A 15 18.13 -5.97 -42.58
C GLN A 15 19.39 -6.15 -41.73
N ASP A 16 20.21 -7.16 -42.03
CA ASP A 16 21.52 -7.34 -41.39
C ASP A 16 22.60 -6.53 -42.13
N PRO A 17 23.12 -5.42 -41.56
CA PRO A 17 24.02 -4.48 -42.25
C PRO A 17 25.41 -5.06 -42.57
N HIS A 18 25.69 -6.32 -42.21
CA HIS A 18 26.99 -6.97 -42.43
C HIS A 18 27.05 -7.95 -43.62
N ARG A 19 26.00 -8.07 -44.46
CA ARG A 19 26.03 -8.98 -45.61
C ARG A 19 26.51 -8.29 -46.89
N THR A 20 27.72 -8.63 -47.34
CA THR A 20 28.23 -8.32 -48.68
C THR A 20 27.48 -9.10 -49.76
N ASP A 21 27.07 -8.35 -50.77
CA ASP A 21 26.22 -8.66 -51.92
C ASP A 21 26.75 -9.81 -52.79
N GLY A 22 25.84 -10.57 -53.43
CA GLY A 22 26.20 -11.31 -54.65
C GLY A 22 25.91 -12.80 -54.81
N ASP A 23 24.92 -13.43 -54.13
CA ASP A 23 24.53 -14.80 -54.52
C ASP A 23 23.01 -15.04 -54.53
N LYS A 24 22.48 -15.48 -55.69
CA LYS A 24 21.05 -15.71 -55.92
C LYS A 24 20.57 -16.87 -55.04
N LYS A 25 19.98 -16.56 -53.88
CA LYS A 25 19.43 -17.56 -52.95
C LYS A 25 18.31 -18.38 -53.62
N GLN A 26 18.58 -19.66 -53.83
CA GLN A 26 17.62 -20.67 -54.25
C GLN A 26 16.40 -20.67 -53.31
N LYS A 27 15.16 -20.60 -53.84
CA LYS A 27 13.91 -20.62 -53.05
C LYS A 27 13.79 -21.94 -52.28
N SER A 28 14.27 -21.94 -51.04
CA SER A 28 14.17 -23.07 -50.11
C SER A 28 12.94 -22.90 -49.22
N ARG A 29 12.13 -23.95 -49.09
CA ARG A 29 11.00 -24.01 -48.14
C ARG A 29 11.44 -24.42 -46.73
N ARG A 30 12.74 -24.64 -46.52
CA ARG A 30 13.27 -25.01 -45.21
C ARG A 30 13.19 -23.78 -44.29
N PRO A 31 12.66 -23.94 -43.07
CA PRO A 31 12.65 -22.86 -42.09
C PRO A 31 14.09 -22.44 -41.75
N ALA A 32 14.30 -21.14 -41.55
CA ALA A 32 15.62 -20.59 -41.23
C ALA A 32 16.20 -21.22 -39.95
N ASN A 33 17.49 -21.58 -40.00
CA ASN A 33 18.23 -22.22 -38.91
C ASN A 33 18.71 -21.18 -37.89
N THR A 34 17.76 -20.44 -37.28
CA THR A 34 18.04 -19.46 -36.23
C THR A 34 17.60 -20.01 -34.88
N ALA A 35 18.34 -19.65 -33.82
CA ALA A 35 18.07 -20.13 -32.45
C ALA A 35 16.64 -19.81 -31.98
N PHE A 36 16.07 -18.68 -32.43
CA PHE A 36 14.70 -18.29 -32.17
C PHE A 36 13.68 -19.22 -32.84
N ARG A 37 13.78 -19.43 -34.16
CA ARG A 37 12.82 -20.28 -34.91
C ARG A 37 12.90 -21.75 -34.53
N GLN A 38 14.02 -22.20 -33.97
CA GLN A 38 14.21 -23.57 -33.51
C GLN A 38 13.93 -23.77 -32.02
N GLN A 39 13.51 -22.72 -31.30
CA GLN A 39 13.27 -22.76 -29.85
C GLN A 39 14.51 -23.18 -29.03
N ARG A 40 15.70 -22.81 -29.51
CA ARG A 40 17.00 -23.07 -28.87
C ARG A 40 17.61 -21.80 -28.29
N LEU A 41 16.75 -20.86 -27.90
CA LEU A 41 17.18 -19.66 -27.21
C LEU A 41 17.85 -20.04 -25.90
N LYS A 42 18.87 -19.27 -25.51
CA LYS A 42 19.56 -19.48 -24.24
C LYS A 42 18.58 -19.20 -23.10
N ALA A 43 18.04 -20.27 -22.53
CA ALA A 43 17.19 -20.21 -21.36
C ALA A 43 17.99 -20.60 -20.12
N TRP A 44 17.67 -19.98 -18.99
CA TRP A 44 18.14 -20.41 -17.69
C TRP A 44 17.01 -21.17 -17.01
N GLN A 45 17.29 -22.41 -16.58
CA GLN A 45 16.35 -23.23 -15.84
C GLN A 45 16.76 -23.25 -14.36
N PRO A 46 16.09 -22.49 -13.49
CA PRO A 46 16.36 -22.53 -12.06
C PRO A 46 15.88 -23.87 -11.48
N ILE A 47 16.83 -24.75 -11.15
CA ILE A 47 16.53 -25.97 -10.40
C ILE A 47 16.68 -25.64 -8.91
N LEU A 48 15.56 -25.60 -8.18
CA LEU A 48 15.53 -25.30 -6.75
C LEU A 48 16.06 -26.50 -5.96
N THR A 49 17.37 -26.52 -5.72
CA THR A 49 18.01 -27.51 -4.85
C THR A 49 18.24 -26.94 -3.45
N PRO A 50 18.31 -27.75 -2.38
CA PRO A 50 18.60 -27.25 -1.04
C PRO A 50 19.90 -26.42 -0.97
N LYS A 51 20.88 -26.75 -1.82
CA LYS A 51 22.16 -26.03 -1.92
C LYS A 51 22.02 -24.61 -2.48
N SER A 52 21.02 -24.34 -3.33
CA SER A 52 20.76 -23.00 -3.88
C SER A 52 19.71 -22.22 -3.09
N VAL A 53 18.73 -22.93 -2.53
CA VAL A 53 17.58 -22.32 -1.84
C VAL A 53 17.92 -21.91 -0.41
N LEU A 54 18.72 -22.69 0.31
CA LEU A 54 19.07 -22.38 1.70
C LEU A 54 19.86 -21.06 1.82
N PRO A 55 20.92 -20.80 1.02
CA PRO A 55 21.63 -19.51 1.06
C PRO A 55 20.73 -18.34 0.65
N LEU A 56 19.84 -18.54 -0.32
CA LEU A 56 18.89 -17.52 -0.75
C LEU A 56 17.98 -17.07 0.40
N PHE A 57 17.42 -18.00 1.16
CA PHE A 57 16.59 -17.66 2.32
C PHE A 57 17.38 -16.94 3.41
N PHE A 58 18.62 -17.33 3.67
CA PHE A 58 19.47 -16.62 4.62
C PHE A 58 19.75 -15.18 4.18
N ILE A 59 20.06 -14.96 2.90
CA ILE A 59 20.28 -13.60 2.36
C ILE A 59 19.03 -12.74 2.53
N ILE A 60 17.86 -13.27 2.12
CA ILE A 60 16.58 -12.55 2.26
C ILE A 60 16.29 -12.27 3.73
N GLY A 61 16.48 -13.26 4.61
CA GLY A 61 16.26 -13.13 6.06
C GLY A 61 17.18 -12.09 6.69
N THR A 62 18.48 -12.10 6.36
CA THR A 62 19.46 -11.12 6.86
C THR A 62 19.16 -9.70 6.40
N ILE A 63 18.51 -9.52 5.25
CA ILE A 63 18.07 -8.19 4.78
C ILE A 63 16.75 -7.79 5.47
N PHE A 64 15.77 -8.69 5.55
CA PHE A 64 14.43 -8.38 6.07
C PHE A 64 14.38 -8.30 7.60
N ALA A 65 15.22 -9.03 8.32
CA ALA A 65 15.27 -8.95 9.78
C ALA A 65 15.62 -7.54 10.31
N PRO A 66 16.73 -6.88 9.90
CA PRO A 66 17.04 -5.53 10.35
C PRO A 66 16.02 -4.52 9.81
N LEU A 67 15.55 -4.66 8.56
CA LEU A 67 14.50 -3.79 8.03
C LEU A 67 13.22 -3.88 8.85
N GLY A 68 12.76 -5.09 9.17
CA GLY A 68 11.60 -5.33 10.04
C GLY A 68 11.81 -4.77 11.44
N GLY A 69 13.00 -4.91 12.01
CA GLY A 69 13.36 -4.31 13.30
C GLY A 69 13.27 -2.79 13.30
N VAL A 70 13.80 -2.13 12.25
CA VAL A 70 13.72 -0.66 12.09
C VAL A 70 12.26 -0.22 11.92
N LEU A 71 11.47 -0.93 11.11
CA LEU A 71 10.06 -0.61 10.90
C LEU A 71 9.23 -0.78 12.17
N LEU A 72 9.45 -1.85 12.94
CA LEU A 72 8.79 -2.06 14.23
C LEU A 72 9.18 -1.00 15.24
N TRP A 73 10.47 -0.66 15.31
CA TRP A 73 10.94 0.43 16.16
C TRP A 73 10.25 1.73 15.77
N ALA A 74 10.26 2.12 14.50
CA ALA A 74 9.60 3.33 14.02
C ALA A 74 8.09 3.33 14.31
N SER A 75 7.40 2.20 14.15
CA SER A 75 5.98 2.03 14.46
C SER A 75 5.69 2.27 15.94
N SER A 76 6.51 1.73 16.85
CA SER A 76 6.38 1.96 18.30
C SER A 76 6.68 3.39 18.76
N GLN A 77 7.28 4.23 17.89
CA GLN A 77 7.51 5.65 18.21
C GLN A 77 6.26 6.52 17.98
N VAL A 78 5.23 6.01 17.30
CA VAL A 78 4.00 6.76 17.02
C VAL A 78 3.19 6.91 18.31
N GLN A 79 2.71 8.13 18.55
CA GLN A 79 1.85 8.46 19.69
C GLN A 79 0.50 8.92 19.15
N GLU A 80 -0.59 8.33 19.63
CA GLU A 80 -1.93 8.59 19.13
C GLU A 80 -3.00 8.42 20.21
N ILE A 81 -4.14 9.10 20.01
CA ILE A 81 -5.35 8.90 20.78
C ILE A 81 -6.53 8.84 19.81
N VAL A 82 -7.35 7.81 19.95
CA VAL A 82 -8.52 7.54 19.13
C VAL A 82 -9.73 7.47 20.05
N ILE A 83 -10.69 8.36 19.81
CA ILE A 83 -11.91 8.48 20.60
C ILE A 83 -13.10 8.25 19.66
N ASP A 84 -13.86 7.18 19.87
CA ASP A 84 -15.13 6.98 19.16
C ASP A 84 -16.24 7.80 19.83
N TYR A 85 -16.67 8.85 19.15
CA TYR A 85 -17.70 9.80 19.60
C TYR A 85 -19.08 9.55 18.95
N SER A 86 -19.29 8.40 18.31
CA SER A 86 -20.53 8.11 17.55
C SER A 86 -21.80 8.25 18.40
N ASP A 87 -21.74 7.79 19.65
CA ASP A 87 -22.88 7.79 20.58
C ASP A 87 -22.99 9.06 21.42
N CYS A 88 -22.14 10.07 21.18
CA CYS A 88 -22.13 11.27 22.01
C CYS A 88 -23.51 11.96 22.03
N LYS A 89 -24.25 11.94 20.92
CA LYS A 89 -25.57 12.58 20.85
C LYS A 89 -26.57 11.98 21.83
N THR A 90 -26.51 10.67 22.10
CA THR A 90 -27.49 9.93 22.92
C THR A 90 -26.99 9.69 24.34
N GLN A 91 -25.70 9.41 24.52
CA GLN A 91 -25.12 8.98 25.79
C GLN A 91 -24.43 10.08 26.59
N ALA A 92 -23.92 11.14 25.94
CA ALA A 92 -23.23 12.20 26.67
C ALA A 92 -24.21 13.04 27.50
N PRO A 93 -23.81 13.52 28.71
CA PRO A 93 -24.65 14.37 29.53
C PRO A 93 -24.80 15.77 28.93
N LEU A 94 -25.89 16.44 29.27
CA LEU A 94 -26.09 17.85 28.93
C LEU A 94 -25.21 18.70 29.85
N THR A 95 -24.25 19.43 29.28
CA THR A 95 -23.38 20.43 29.95
C THR A 95 -22.48 19.95 31.11
N THR A 96 -22.60 18.70 31.54
CA THR A 96 -21.74 18.08 32.57
C THR A 96 -20.77 17.11 31.92
N ASN A 97 -19.52 17.08 32.40
CA ASN A 97 -18.52 16.12 31.95
C ASN A 97 -18.82 14.73 32.53
N SER A 98 -18.81 13.70 31.69
CA SER A 98 -18.77 12.31 32.13
C SER A 98 -17.68 11.54 31.40
N PRO A 99 -17.12 10.46 31.98
CA PRO A 99 -16.15 9.63 31.29
C PRO A 99 -16.75 8.98 30.03
N ILE A 100 -15.93 8.82 29.00
CA ILE A 100 -16.31 8.13 27.76
C ILE A 100 -16.22 6.60 28.02
N PRO A 101 -17.30 5.82 27.79
CA PRO A 101 -17.28 4.37 27.96
C PRO A 101 -16.31 3.71 26.96
N ASP A 102 -15.53 2.70 27.35
CA ASP A 102 -14.61 1.76 26.63
C ASP A 102 -14.34 1.91 25.11
N LYS A 103 -14.32 3.15 24.61
CA LYS A 103 -14.26 3.56 23.20
C LYS A 103 -13.08 4.50 22.95
N VAL A 104 -12.14 4.46 23.87
CA VAL A 104 -10.92 5.28 23.87
C VAL A 104 -9.74 4.32 23.75
N GLN A 105 -8.91 4.54 22.75
CA GLN A 105 -7.63 3.86 22.58
C GLN A 105 -6.54 4.92 22.55
N ALA A 106 -5.53 4.78 23.40
CA ALA A 106 -4.45 5.75 23.51
C ALA A 106 -3.10 5.05 23.61
N THR A 107 -2.14 5.51 22.83
CA THR A 107 -0.76 5.02 22.80
C THR A 107 0.15 6.23 22.99
N PHE A 108 0.79 6.33 24.15
CA PHE A 108 1.74 7.39 24.47
C PHE A 108 3.02 6.81 25.05
N LYS A 109 4.14 7.53 24.90
CA LYS A 109 5.44 7.10 25.45
C LYS A 109 5.55 7.33 26.96
N SER A 110 4.73 8.22 27.50
CA SER A 110 4.76 8.64 28.89
C SER A 110 3.98 7.70 29.81
N THR A 111 4.55 7.38 30.97
CA THR A 111 3.89 6.60 32.04
C THR A 111 3.08 7.49 32.99
N LYS A 112 2.94 8.79 32.70
CA LYS A 112 2.16 9.70 33.56
C LYS A 112 0.69 9.27 33.54
N GLN A 113 0.13 9.11 34.74
CA GLN A 113 -1.29 8.86 34.91
C GLN A 113 -2.08 10.11 34.50
N THR A 114 -2.94 9.95 33.51
CA THR A 114 -3.85 11.00 33.01
C THR A 114 -5.26 10.70 33.45
N GLN A 115 -6.08 11.75 33.54
CA GLN A 115 -7.50 11.57 33.78
C GLN A 115 -8.16 10.89 32.57
N PRO A 116 -9.15 9.99 32.78
CA PRO A 116 -9.84 9.35 31.67
C PRO A 116 -10.52 10.41 30.79
N PRO A 117 -10.49 10.26 29.45
CA PRO A 117 -11.18 11.17 28.57
C PRO A 117 -12.66 11.27 28.91
N SER A 118 -13.16 12.49 28.87
CA SER A 118 -14.55 12.81 29.17
C SER A 118 -15.21 13.52 28.01
N TRP A 119 -16.53 13.42 27.97
CA TRP A 119 -17.36 14.09 26.98
C TRP A 119 -18.53 14.81 27.63
N GLN A 120 -19.04 15.82 26.92
CA GLN A 120 -20.31 16.46 27.20
C GLN A 120 -20.97 16.85 25.89
N ARG A 121 -22.30 16.94 25.88
CA ARG A 121 -23.05 17.50 24.75
C ARG A 121 -23.74 18.80 25.14
N ARG A 122 -23.88 19.68 24.16
CA ARG A 122 -24.66 20.92 24.27
C ARG A 122 -25.55 21.06 23.04
N VAL A 123 -26.73 21.62 23.22
CA VAL A 123 -27.60 21.99 22.10
C VAL A 123 -27.42 23.48 21.88
N VAL A 124 -27.00 23.84 20.67
CA VAL A 124 -26.77 25.23 20.27
C VAL A 124 -27.53 25.53 19.01
N ASP A 125 -28.01 26.76 18.91
CA ASP A 125 -28.55 27.29 17.66
C ASP A 125 -27.42 27.93 16.87
N ARG A 126 -27.24 27.50 15.61
CA ARG A 126 -26.32 28.12 14.66
C ARG A 126 -27.11 28.86 13.59
N PRO A 127 -26.53 29.90 12.95
CA PRO A 127 -27.14 30.54 11.79
C PRO A 127 -27.49 29.49 10.73
N GLY A 128 -28.77 29.35 10.40
CA GLY A 128 -29.27 28.34 9.45
C GLY A 128 -29.48 26.92 10.01
N LEU A 129 -29.12 26.63 11.27
CA LEU A 129 -29.32 25.30 11.87
C LEU A 129 -29.71 25.38 13.35
N LYS A 130 -31.01 25.22 13.62
CA LYS A 130 -31.57 25.15 14.99
C LYS A 130 -31.38 23.77 15.60
N ASN A 131 -31.33 23.69 16.93
CA ASN A 131 -31.22 22.43 17.68
C ASN A 131 -29.97 21.58 17.32
N THR A 132 -28.83 22.23 17.05
CA THR A 132 -27.60 21.51 16.70
C THR A 132 -26.96 20.92 17.96
N THR A 133 -26.77 19.61 18.00
CA THR A 133 -25.98 18.97 19.06
C THR A 133 -24.49 19.13 18.78
N VAL A 134 -23.74 19.69 19.73
CA VAL A 134 -22.29 19.81 19.72
C VAL A 134 -21.72 18.89 20.79
N CYS A 135 -20.72 18.09 20.41
CA CYS A 135 -19.98 17.21 21.29
C CYS A 135 -18.62 17.82 21.61
N SER A 136 -18.34 17.98 22.90
CA SER A 136 -17.03 18.42 23.39
C SER A 136 -16.31 17.22 23.98
N LEU A 137 -15.14 16.90 23.43
CA LEU A 137 -14.26 15.84 23.90
C LEU A 137 -13.13 16.49 24.71
N LEU A 138 -12.92 16.03 25.94
CA LEU A 138 -11.91 16.52 26.85
C LEU A 138 -10.95 15.37 27.15
N PHE A 139 -9.68 15.56 26.83
CA PHE A 139 -8.64 14.56 27.05
C PHE A 139 -7.31 15.25 27.33
N GLU A 140 -6.42 14.54 28.01
CA GLU A 140 -5.08 15.03 28.38
C GLU A 140 -4.02 14.31 27.57
N ILE A 141 -2.99 15.05 27.14
CA ILE A 141 -1.82 14.50 26.47
C ILE A 141 -0.70 14.41 27.52
N PRO A 142 -0.20 13.20 27.85
CA PRO A 142 0.69 13.00 29.00
C PRO A 142 2.12 13.53 28.80
N ASN A 143 2.50 13.91 27.59
CA ASN A 143 3.80 14.46 27.23
C ASN A 143 3.72 15.33 25.98
N ASP A 144 4.73 16.15 25.77
CA ASP A 144 4.82 16.97 24.56
C ASP A 144 4.89 16.08 23.31
N LEU A 145 4.11 16.46 22.30
CA LEU A 145 4.14 15.84 20.98
C LEU A 145 5.06 16.68 20.08
N PRO A 146 6.14 16.11 19.53
CA PRO A 146 6.94 16.82 18.55
C PRO A 146 6.10 17.11 17.31
N ALA A 147 6.32 18.26 16.68
CA ALA A 147 5.70 18.57 15.40
C ALA A 147 6.14 17.56 14.32
N PRO A 148 5.28 17.23 13.34
CA PRO A 148 3.90 17.71 13.13
C PRO A 148 2.85 16.92 13.95
N VAL A 149 1.76 17.60 14.32
CA VAL A 149 0.57 16.97 14.94
C VAL A 149 -0.56 16.96 13.92
N PHE A 150 -1.18 15.80 13.73
CA PHE A 150 -2.29 15.62 12.79
C PHE A 150 -3.59 15.28 13.51
N LEU A 151 -4.71 15.76 12.97
CA LEU A 151 -6.05 15.45 13.43
C LEU A 151 -6.84 14.82 12.28
N TYR A 152 -7.31 13.60 12.48
CA TYR A 152 -8.12 12.86 11.51
C TYR A 152 -9.48 12.53 12.10
N TYR A 153 -10.50 12.42 11.23
CA TYR A 153 -11.75 11.77 11.56
C TYR A 153 -11.78 10.39 10.91
N ARG A 154 -12.33 9.39 11.61
CA ARG A 154 -12.43 8.01 11.13
C ARG A 154 -13.89 7.65 10.94
N LEU A 155 -14.23 7.14 9.76
CA LEU A 155 -15.54 6.58 9.45
C LEU A 155 -15.37 5.06 9.30
N THR A 156 -16.18 4.29 10.03
CA THR A 156 -16.28 2.84 9.87
C THR A 156 -17.60 2.51 9.18
N ASN A 157 -17.63 1.38 8.45
CA ASN A 157 -18.81 0.96 7.69
C ASN A 157 -19.35 2.02 6.72
N PHE A 158 -18.46 2.82 6.14
CA PHE A 158 -18.79 3.82 5.13
C PHE A 158 -18.16 3.40 3.79
N TYR A 159 -19.01 3.08 2.80
CA TYR A 159 -18.58 2.64 1.47
C TYR A 159 -18.22 3.85 0.62
N GLN A 160 -16.92 4.14 0.51
CA GLN A 160 -16.40 5.25 -0.32
C GLN A 160 -16.08 4.82 -1.75
N ASN A 161 -15.84 3.52 -1.94
CA ASN A 161 -15.41 2.89 -3.18
C ASN A 161 -16.52 2.09 -3.84
#